data_AF-A0A7T6AQ53-F1
#
_entry.id   AF-A0A7T6AQ53-F1
#
_cell.length_a   1.000
_cell.length_b   1.000
_cell.length_c   1.000
_cell.angle_alpha   90.00
_cell.angle_beta   90.00
_cell.angle_gamma   90.00
#
_symmetry.space_group_name_H-M   'P 1'
#
loop_
_entity.id
_entity.type
_entity.pdbx_description
1 polymer ?
#
loop_
_entity_poly.entity_id
_entity_poly.type
_entity_poly.pdbx_seq_one_letter_code
_entity_poly.pdbx_strand_id
1 'polypeptide(L)'
;MTAQIFMLRKTLFSLVPFIFFSFIVSTPIMVTIGAETGYAAGRGKSRNTVEVFFDDLGRSIRQTTRQLTGSSRPKTRSTTRKHRKEPAVSINRSTLAPTEVYKGEQVTLTLRYVVHGAPAAGLKVRERSALSKDGKELTVLKDETTLKTNGTWENTLSFAVPTSAKSGNYSVTLQLSSQGKSTRARRSFTVLH
;
A
#
# COMPACT_ATOMS: atom_id res chain seq x y z
N MET A 1 -2.49 30.25 -54.13
CA MET A 1 -2.64 31.27 -53.07
C MET A 1 -3.76 30.83 -52.12
N THR A 2 -3.54 31.01 -50.81
CA THR A 2 -4.54 31.04 -49.70
C THR A 2 -5.12 29.68 -49.23
N ALA A 3 -5.22 29.28 -47.96
CA ALA A 3 -4.59 29.58 -46.67
C ALA A 3 -4.98 28.42 -45.69
N GLN A 4 -4.14 28.12 -44.68
CA GLN A 4 -4.51 27.36 -43.47
C GLN A 4 -5.58 28.10 -42.65
N ILE A 5 -6.34 27.40 -41.79
CA ILE A 5 -6.52 27.74 -40.35
C ILE A 5 -7.22 26.61 -39.57
N PHE A 6 -6.79 26.54 -38.32
CA PHE A 6 -6.97 25.57 -37.24
C PHE A 6 -8.28 25.78 -36.44
N MET A 7 -8.54 24.90 -35.47
CA MET A 7 -9.53 24.98 -34.35
C MET A 7 -10.96 24.48 -34.66
N LEU A 8 -11.72 23.85 -33.76
CA LEU A 8 -11.62 23.71 -32.30
C LEU A 8 -12.41 22.45 -31.87
N ARG A 9 -11.85 21.63 -30.97
CA ARG A 9 -12.59 20.58 -30.25
C ARG A 9 -13.53 21.22 -29.24
N LYS A 10 -14.83 20.88 -29.27
CA LYS A 10 -15.78 21.23 -28.20
C LYS A 10 -16.28 19.96 -27.53
N THR A 11 -15.80 19.80 -26.30
CA THR A 11 -16.11 18.77 -25.31
C THR A 11 -17.54 18.96 -24.81
N LEU A 12 -18.37 17.90 -24.86
CA LEU A 12 -19.62 17.83 -24.10
C LEU A 12 -19.45 16.67 -23.11
N PHE A 13 -19.25 16.97 -21.83
CA PHE A 13 -19.29 15.98 -20.76
C PHE A 13 -20.48 16.28 -19.85
N SER A 14 -21.25 15.21 -19.65
CA SER A 14 -22.49 15.07 -18.91
C SER A 14 -22.35 15.49 -17.44
N LEU A 15 -23.32 16.29 -16.96
CA LEU A 15 -23.58 16.54 -15.55
C LEU A 15 -24.08 15.25 -14.87
N VAL A 16 -23.47 14.88 -13.75
CA VAL A 16 -24.01 13.95 -12.76
C VAL A 16 -24.08 14.70 -11.43
N PRO A 17 -25.21 14.67 -10.70
CA PRO A 17 -25.39 15.43 -9.47
C PRO A 17 -24.62 14.82 -8.29
N PHE A 18 -23.94 15.70 -7.55
CA PHE A 18 -23.27 15.41 -6.28
C PHE A 18 -24.31 15.21 -5.17
N ILE A 19 -24.30 14.03 -4.54
CA ILE A 19 -25.08 13.73 -3.34
C ILE A 19 -24.28 14.24 -2.13
N PHE A 20 -24.84 15.21 -1.43
CA PHE A 20 -24.35 15.71 -0.14
C PHE A 20 -24.54 14.63 0.94
N PHE A 21 -23.46 14.16 1.55
CA PHE A 21 -23.51 13.37 2.78
C PHE A 21 -23.37 14.28 3.99
N SER A 22 -24.40 14.26 4.85
CA SER A 22 -24.48 14.91 6.16
C SER A 22 -23.25 14.66 7.03
N PHE A 23 -22.65 15.73 7.52
CA PHE A 23 -21.79 15.69 8.70
C PHE A 23 -22.67 15.84 9.96
N ILE A 24 -22.79 14.76 10.73
CA ILE A 24 -23.28 14.82 12.11
C ILE A 24 -22.10 15.26 12.97
N VAL A 25 -22.10 16.53 13.37
CA VAL A 25 -21.12 17.06 14.34
C VAL A 25 -21.63 16.71 15.74
N SER A 26 -20.96 15.74 16.37
CA SER A 26 -21.16 15.37 17.77
C SER A 26 -20.79 16.54 18.68
N THR A 27 -21.70 16.92 19.58
CA THR A 27 -21.44 17.89 20.64
C THR A 27 -20.45 17.34 21.66
N PRO A 28 -19.51 18.15 22.20
CA PRO A 28 -18.71 17.75 23.35
C PRO A 28 -19.52 17.92 24.63
N ILE A 29 -19.61 16.84 25.42
CA ILE A 29 -20.11 16.86 26.80
C ILE A 29 -19.04 17.53 27.67
N MET A 30 -19.39 18.66 28.29
CA MET A 30 -18.61 19.29 29.36
C MET A 30 -18.64 18.38 30.60
N VAL A 31 -17.47 17.89 31.02
CA VAL A 31 -17.31 17.23 32.31
C VAL A 31 -16.80 18.26 33.31
N THR A 32 -17.62 18.54 34.32
CA THR A 32 -17.34 19.40 35.48
C THR A 32 -16.11 18.91 36.25
N ILE A 33 -15.19 19.84 36.52
CA ILE A 33 -13.99 19.64 37.33
C ILE A 33 -14.37 19.77 38.81
N GLY A 34 -14.37 18.65 39.53
CA GLY A 34 -14.30 18.64 41.00
C GLY A 34 -12.84 18.72 41.41
N ALA A 35 -12.46 19.78 42.13
CA ALA A 35 -11.15 19.93 42.71
C ALA A 35 -11.05 19.06 43.96
N GLU A 36 -10.19 18.04 43.95
CA GLU A 36 -9.62 17.48 45.17
C GLU A 36 -8.11 17.31 45.05
N THR A 37 -7.48 17.69 46.16
CA THR A 37 -6.06 17.85 46.45
C THR A 37 -5.26 16.56 46.32
N GLY A 38 -4.02 16.66 45.84
CA GLY A 38 -3.05 15.59 46.02
C GLY A 38 -1.76 15.81 45.25
N TYR A 39 -0.70 16.20 45.96
CA TYR A 39 0.67 16.14 45.47
C TYR A 39 1.01 14.69 45.07
N ALA A 40 1.43 14.48 43.83
CA ALA A 40 2.20 13.31 43.46
C ALA A 40 3.25 13.69 42.41
N ALA A 41 4.49 13.45 42.80
CA ALA A 41 5.71 13.68 42.07
C ALA A 41 5.74 13.02 40.67
N GLY A 42 6.48 13.65 39.75
CA GLY A 42 7.26 12.95 38.73
C GLY A 42 6.50 12.01 37.78
N ARG A 43 5.61 12.54 36.93
CA ARG A 43 5.29 11.84 35.67
C ARG A 43 6.41 12.10 34.65
N GLY A 44 7.47 11.29 34.74
CA GLY A 44 8.25 10.96 33.56
C GLY A 44 7.28 10.43 32.50
N LYS A 45 7.14 11.15 31.39
CA LYS A 45 6.30 10.82 30.24
C LYS A 45 6.35 9.32 29.97
N SER A 46 5.28 8.58 30.26
CA SER A 46 5.04 7.29 29.61
C SER A 46 4.78 7.61 28.15
N ARG A 47 5.84 7.73 27.35
CA ARG A 47 5.72 7.66 25.89
C ARG A 47 4.98 6.36 25.63
N ASN A 48 3.77 6.46 25.08
CA ASN A 48 2.93 5.29 24.90
C ASN A 48 3.73 4.26 24.11
N THR A 49 3.83 3.02 24.59
CA THR A 49 4.57 1.92 23.92
C THR A 49 4.17 1.77 22.45
N VAL A 50 2.94 2.16 22.13
CA VAL A 50 2.36 2.23 20.78
C VAL A 50 3.01 3.32 19.91
N GLU A 51 3.26 4.51 20.44
CA GLU A 51 3.95 5.59 19.70
C GLU A 51 5.37 5.17 19.35
N VAL A 52 6.10 4.59 20.31
CA VAL A 52 7.46 4.06 20.10
C VAL A 52 7.45 2.97 19.03
N PHE A 53 6.45 2.09 19.02
CA PHE A 53 6.30 1.07 17.98
C PHE A 53 6.22 1.68 16.58
N PHE A 54 5.37 2.68 16.39
CA PHE A 54 5.18 3.30 15.08
C PHE A 54 6.36 4.17 14.67
N ASP A 55 6.99 4.87 15.61
CA ASP A 55 8.20 5.66 15.35
C ASP A 55 9.37 4.78 14.90
N ASP A 56 9.65 3.70 15.62
CA ASP A 56 10.71 2.75 15.27
C ASP A 56 10.43 2.11 13.89
N LEU A 57 9.19 1.68 13.67
CA LEU A 57 8.79 1.04 12.43
C LEU A 57 8.92 2.00 11.24
N GLY A 58 8.38 3.21 11.36
CA GLY A 58 8.42 4.22 10.30
C GLY A 58 9.85 4.60 9.89
N ARG A 59 10.78 4.66 10.85
CA ARG A 59 12.21 4.94 10.59
C ARG A 59 12.94 3.79 9.90
N SER A 60 12.48 2.56 10.10
CA SER A 60 13.16 1.36 9.62
C SER A 60 12.77 0.95 8.19
N ILE A 61 11.64 1.45 7.68
CA ILE A 61 11.09 1.02 6.39
C ILE A 61 12.02 1.47 5.25
N ARG A 62 12.47 0.50 4.46
CA ARG A 62 13.22 0.70 3.21
C ARG A 62 12.49 0.03 2.07
N GLN A 63 12.37 0.74 0.95
CA GLN A 63 11.65 0.26 -0.22
C GLN A 63 12.49 0.44 -1.47
N THR A 64 12.51 -0.58 -2.32
CA THR A 64 13.06 -0.50 -3.67
C THR A 64 12.10 -1.13 -4.66
N THR A 65 11.93 -0.52 -5.82
CA THR A 65 11.10 -1.06 -6.89
C THR A 65 11.89 -1.06 -8.19
N ARG A 66 11.95 -2.19 -8.87
CA ARG A 66 12.67 -2.35 -10.14
C ARG A 66 11.85 -3.15 -11.14
N GLN A 67 12.08 -2.87 -12.42
CA GLN A 67 11.56 -3.68 -13.51
C GLN A 67 12.58 -4.80 -13.80
N LEU A 68 12.14 -6.06 -13.76
CA LEU A 68 13.03 -7.21 -13.98
C LEU A 68 13.19 -7.58 -15.45
N THR A 69 12.22 -7.22 -16.30
CA THR A 69 12.29 -7.50 -17.73
C THR A 69 11.50 -6.47 -18.52
N GLY A 70 12.17 -5.81 -19.44
CA GLY A 70 11.60 -5.04 -20.54
C GLY A 70 12.12 -5.60 -21.86
N SER A 71 11.41 -6.59 -22.42
CA SER A 71 11.44 -7.04 -23.84
C SER A 71 11.03 -8.52 -23.92
N SER A 72 9.72 -8.79 -23.82
CA SER A 72 9.23 -9.96 -24.54
C SER A 72 9.41 -9.62 -26.02
N ARG A 73 10.36 -10.27 -26.70
CA ARG A 73 10.32 -10.44 -28.16
C ARG A 73 8.87 -10.79 -28.56
N PRO A 74 8.34 -10.25 -29.66
CA PRO A 74 7.02 -10.62 -30.12
C PRO A 74 7.04 -12.12 -30.46
N LYS A 75 6.44 -12.94 -29.60
CA LYS A 75 6.26 -14.36 -29.90
C LYS A 75 5.16 -14.45 -30.96
N THR A 76 5.58 -14.72 -32.19
CA THR A 76 4.74 -14.85 -33.37
C THR A 76 3.62 -15.88 -33.19
N ARG A 77 2.42 -15.47 -33.62
CA ARG A 77 1.20 -16.21 -34.02
C ARG A 77 0.50 -17.11 -32.98
N SER A 78 -0.65 -16.60 -32.53
CA SER A 78 -1.88 -17.39 -32.39
C SER A 78 -3.02 -16.60 -33.01
N THR A 79 -3.60 -17.12 -34.09
CA THR A 79 -4.83 -16.64 -34.71
C THR A 79 -6.01 -17.08 -33.86
N THR A 80 -6.37 -16.25 -32.89
CA THR A 80 -7.63 -16.39 -32.13
C THR A 80 -8.09 -15.00 -31.72
N ARG A 81 -9.39 -14.74 -31.95
CA ARG A 81 -10.17 -13.52 -31.68
C ARG A 81 -9.45 -12.45 -30.85
N LYS A 82 -9.36 -11.24 -31.42
CA LYS A 82 -8.84 -10.02 -30.78
C LYS A 82 -9.76 -9.59 -29.62
N HIS A 83 -9.85 -10.39 -28.56
CA HIS A 83 -10.22 -9.91 -27.24
C HIS A 83 -9.15 -8.89 -26.87
N ARG A 84 -9.53 -7.62 -26.82
CA ARG A 84 -8.72 -6.57 -26.23
C ARG A 84 -8.44 -7.02 -24.79
N LYS A 85 -7.27 -7.61 -24.54
CA LYS A 85 -6.88 -8.03 -23.18
C LYS A 85 -6.96 -6.79 -22.31
N GLU A 86 -7.91 -6.77 -21.40
CA GLU A 86 -8.06 -5.68 -20.45
C GLU A 86 -6.76 -5.55 -19.64
N PRO A 87 -6.34 -4.32 -19.32
CA PRO A 87 -5.18 -4.13 -18.46
C PRO A 87 -5.38 -4.88 -17.15
N ALA A 88 -4.36 -5.63 -16.75
CA ALA A 88 -4.43 -6.47 -15.56
C ALA A 88 -3.10 -6.49 -14.83
N VAL A 89 -3.19 -6.63 -13.50
CA VAL A 89 -2.06 -6.84 -12.60
C VAL A 89 -2.26 -8.18 -11.90
N SER A 90 -1.21 -9.00 -11.88
CA SER A 90 -1.23 -10.31 -11.23
C SER A 90 0.02 -10.52 -10.39
N ILE A 91 -0.14 -11.11 -9.20
CA ILE A 91 1.00 -11.47 -8.34
C ILE A 91 1.55 -12.80 -8.84
N ASN A 92 2.85 -12.82 -9.14
CA ASN A 92 3.56 -14.02 -9.54
C ASN A 92 4.22 -14.68 -8.32
N ARG A 93 4.93 -13.90 -7.51
CA ARG A 93 5.60 -14.39 -6.31
C ARG A 93 5.49 -13.38 -5.17
N SER A 94 5.33 -13.88 -3.96
CA SER A 94 5.52 -13.11 -2.73
C SER A 94 6.31 -13.93 -1.73
N THR A 95 7.32 -13.36 -1.11
CA THR A 95 8.14 -14.02 -0.09
C THR A 95 8.38 -13.08 1.06
N LEU A 96 8.47 -13.62 2.27
CA LEU A 96 8.81 -12.89 3.48
C LEU A 96 9.87 -13.71 4.23
N ALA A 97 10.98 -13.07 4.59
CA ALA A 97 12.06 -13.70 5.32
C ALA A 97 12.75 -12.67 6.25
N PRO A 98 13.18 -13.06 7.46
CA PRO A 98 12.96 -14.37 8.08
C PRO A 98 11.48 -14.59 8.48
N THR A 99 11.07 -15.85 8.68
CA THR A 99 9.74 -16.19 9.21
C THR A 99 9.69 -16.23 10.72
N GLU A 100 10.84 -16.26 11.38
CA GLU A 100 11.02 -16.17 12.83
C GLU A 100 12.06 -15.09 13.08
N VAL A 101 11.73 -14.10 13.91
CA VAL A 101 12.56 -12.92 14.13
C VAL A 101 12.48 -12.47 15.58
N TYR A 102 13.59 -11.96 16.08
CA TYR A 102 13.62 -11.24 17.35
C TYR A 102 13.27 -9.77 17.14
N LYS A 103 12.98 -9.09 18.26
CA LYS A 103 12.77 -7.64 18.27
C LYS A 103 14.05 -6.93 17.84
N GLY A 104 13.93 -5.88 17.04
CA GLY A 104 15.04 -5.16 16.43
C GLY A 104 15.56 -5.78 15.14
N GLU A 105 15.24 -7.05 14.83
CA GLU A 105 15.70 -7.70 13.62
C GLU A 105 14.93 -7.26 12.38
N GLN A 106 15.55 -7.45 11.21
CA GLN A 106 15.01 -7.02 9.94
C GLN A 106 14.20 -8.13 9.26
N VAL A 107 12.99 -7.77 8.83
CA VAL A 107 12.15 -8.58 7.96
C VAL A 107 12.20 -7.98 6.56
N THR A 108 12.36 -8.83 5.55
CA THR A 108 12.34 -8.46 4.13
C THR A 108 11.21 -9.17 3.41
N LEU A 109 10.40 -8.37 2.72
CA LEU A 109 9.29 -8.77 1.89
C LEU A 109 9.64 -8.51 0.42
N THR A 110 9.54 -9.53 -0.41
CA THR A 110 9.72 -9.41 -1.86
C THR A 110 8.41 -9.73 -2.56
N LEU A 111 7.93 -8.80 -3.38
CA LEU A 111 6.75 -8.94 -4.21
C LEU A 111 7.15 -8.87 -5.68
N ARG A 112 6.86 -9.92 -6.43
CA ARG A 112 7.00 -9.96 -7.88
C ARG A 112 5.62 -10.04 -8.52
N TYR A 113 5.33 -9.12 -9.43
CA TYR A 113 4.05 -9.05 -10.12
C TYR A 113 4.24 -8.71 -11.59
N VAL A 114 3.20 -8.98 -12.39
CA VAL A 114 3.21 -8.73 -13.82
C VAL A 114 2.10 -7.77 -14.20
N VAL A 115 2.44 -6.81 -15.05
CA VAL A 115 1.52 -5.87 -15.66
C VAL A 115 1.34 -6.24 -17.12
N HIS A 116 0.09 -6.43 -17.53
CA HIS A 116 -0.28 -6.76 -18.91
C HIS A 116 -1.36 -5.82 -19.43
N GLY A 117 -1.36 -5.58 -20.75
CA GLY A 117 -2.38 -4.77 -21.41
C GLY A 117 -2.33 -3.28 -21.08
N ALA A 118 -1.28 -2.79 -20.40
CA ALA A 118 -1.11 -1.37 -20.09
C ALA A 118 -1.05 -0.54 -21.38
N PRO A 119 -1.72 0.64 -21.43
CA PRO A 119 -1.60 1.57 -22.54
C PRO A 119 -0.18 2.16 -22.62
N ALA A 120 0.15 2.84 -23.72
CA ALA A 120 1.46 3.48 -23.90
C ALA A 120 1.81 4.49 -22.78
N ALA A 121 0.79 5.16 -22.22
CA ALA A 121 0.95 6.07 -21.08
C ALA A 121 1.18 5.36 -19.72
N GLY A 122 1.14 4.02 -19.68
CA GLY A 122 1.24 3.23 -18.46
C GLY A 122 -0.11 2.99 -17.77
N LEU A 123 -0.14 1.97 -16.90
CA LEU A 123 -1.27 1.62 -16.04
C LEU A 123 -1.02 2.17 -14.64
N LYS A 124 -1.99 2.88 -14.05
CA LYS A 124 -1.93 3.26 -12.64
C LYS A 124 -2.11 2.00 -11.78
N VAL A 125 -1.06 1.64 -11.04
CA VAL A 125 -1.04 0.52 -10.11
C VAL A 125 -0.85 1.08 -8.71
N ARG A 126 -1.80 0.80 -7.82
CA ARG A 126 -1.68 1.09 -6.39
C ARG A 126 -1.17 -0.15 -5.66
N GLU A 127 -0.04 0.00 -4.99
CA GLU A 127 0.59 -1.01 -4.16
C GLU A 127 0.40 -0.63 -2.69
N ARG A 128 -0.32 -1.46 -1.93
CA ARG A 128 -0.50 -1.30 -0.49
C ARG A 128 0.05 -2.52 0.25
N SER A 129 0.85 -2.28 1.27
CA SER A 129 1.32 -3.32 2.20
C SER A 129 0.95 -2.91 3.62
N ALA A 130 0.25 -3.78 4.33
CA ALA A 130 -0.21 -3.53 5.70
C ALA A 130 0.29 -4.60 6.65
N LEU A 131 0.76 -4.18 7.83
CA LEU A 131 1.14 -5.06 8.92
C LEU A 131 -0.06 -5.27 9.84
N SER A 132 -0.32 -6.52 10.22
CA SER A 132 -1.41 -6.88 11.11
C SER A 132 -0.92 -7.86 12.18
N LYS A 133 -1.53 -7.79 13.36
CA LYS A 133 -1.36 -8.77 14.44
C LYS A 133 -2.75 -9.24 14.85
N ASP A 134 -2.93 -10.54 15.00
CA ASP A 134 -4.22 -11.14 15.42
C ASP A 134 -5.41 -10.69 14.55
N GLY A 135 -5.17 -10.51 13.24
CA GLY A 135 -6.18 -10.05 12.28
C GLY A 135 -6.48 -8.55 12.30
N LYS A 136 -5.93 -7.79 13.26
CA LYS A 136 -6.07 -6.32 13.32
C LYS A 136 -4.93 -5.64 12.57
N GLU A 137 -5.27 -4.76 11.63
CA GLU A 137 -4.28 -3.87 10.99
C GLU A 137 -3.65 -2.97 12.05
N LEU A 138 -2.33 -3.05 12.18
CA LEU A 138 -1.56 -2.19 13.06
C LEU A 138 -1.11 -0.92 12.33
N THR A 139 -0.57 -1.10 11.12
CA THR A 139 -0.11 0.03 10.30
C THR A 139 -0.02 -0.34 8.83
N VAL A 140 0.11 0.69 8.00
CA VAL A 140 0.41 0.60 6.59
C VAL A 140 1.90 0.82 6.38
N LEU A 141 2.60 -0.21 5.89
CA LEU A 141 4.04 -0.15 5.60
C LEU A 141 4.32 0.54 4.27
N LYS A 142 3.39 0.44 3.32
CA LYS A 142 3.45 1.08 2.00
C LYS A 142 2.04 1.37 1.51
N ASP A 143 1.82 2.54 0.92
CA ASP A 143 0.64 2.84 0.11
C ASP A 143 1.02 3.83 -0.98
N GLU A 144 1.24 3.34 -2.19
CA GLU A 144 1.78 4.15 -3.28
C GLU A 144 1.06 3.84 -4.59
N THR A 145 0.76 4.87 -5.37
CA THR A 145 0.21 4.70 -6.72
C THR A 145 1.23 5.17 -7.75
N THR A 146 1.62 4.28 -8.66
CA THR A 146 2.64 4.55 -9.68
C THR A 146 2.16 4.11 -11.06
N LEU A 147 2.67 4.77 -12.11
CA LEU A 147 2.46 4.33 -13.49
C LEU A 147 3.41 3.18 -13.80
N LYS A 148 2.87 2.06 -14.27
CA LYS A 148 3.61 0.87 -14.65
C LYS A 148 3.36 0.52 -16.10
N THR A 149 4.43 0.30 -16.84
CA THR A 149 4.37 -0.25 -18.19
C THR A 149 4.26 -1.77 -18.14
N ASN A 150 3.99 -2.37 -19.29
CA ASN A 150 3.93 -3.82 -19.43
C ASN A 150 5.27 -4.46 -19.05
N GLY A 151 5.22 -5.55 -18.29
CA GLY A 151 6.41 -6.29 -17.88
C GLY A 151 6.31 -6.85 -16.47
N THR A 152 7.41 -7.45 -16.03
CA THR A 152 7.55 -8.00 -14.68
C THR A 152 8.23 -6.99 -13.79
N TRP A 153 7.62 -6.72 -12.64
CA TRP A 153 8.06 -5.78 -11.64
C TRP A 153 8.36 -6.50 -10.34
N GLU A 154 9.37 -6.02 -9.63
CA GLU A 154 9.74 -6.50 -8.32
C GLU A 154 9.84 -5.33 -7.35
N ASN A 155 9.15 -5.46 -6.22
CA ASN A 155 9.21 -4.54 -5.11
C ASN A 155 9.78 -5.29 -3.90
N THR A 156 10.81 -4.71 -3.29
CA THR A 156 11.39 -5.19 -2.04
C THR A 156 11.14 -4.16 -0.96
N LEU A 157 10.50 -4.60 0.12
CA LEU A 157 10.19 -3.81 1.30
C LEU A 157 10.86 -4.48 2.49
N SER A 158 11.72 -3.75 3.19
CA SER A 158 12.35 -4.23 4.42
C SER A 158 12.01 -3.31 5.57
N PHE A 159 11.80 -3.86 6.75
CA PHE A 159 11.49 -3.11 7.98
C PHE A 159 12.08 -3.85 9.18
N ALA A 160 12.41 -3.12 10.24
CA ALA A 160 12.83 -3.71 11.50
C ALA A 160 11.60 -4.00 12.37
N VAL A 161 11.61 -5.11 13.09
CA VAL A 161 10.62 -5.38 14.13
C VAL A 161 10.87 -4.40 15.27
N PRO A 162 9.90 -3.56 15.69
CA PRO A 162 10.13 -2.61 16.77
C PRO A 162 10.50 -3.29 18.08
N THR A 163 11.34 -2.64 18.89
CA THR A 163 11.76 -3.17 20.20
C THR A 163 10.60 -3.35 21.17
N SER A 164 9.52 -2.59 20.98
CA SER A 164 8.28 -2.66 21.73
C SER A 164 7.27 -3.70 21.21
N ALA A 165 7.60 -4.44 20.15
CA ALA A 165 6.71 -5.44 19.57
C ALA A 165 6.38 -6.55 20.58
N LYS A 166 5.11 -6.97 20.62
CA LYS A 166 4.67 -8.14 21.38
C LYS A 166 5.03 -9.40 20.61
N SER A 167 5.51 -10.43 21.29
CA SER A 167 5.73 -11.74 20.68
C SER A 167 4.47 -12.32 20.04
N GLY A 168 4.64 -13.26 19.12
CA GLY A 168 3.57 -13.98 18.43
C GLY A 168 3.50 -13.69 16.93
N ASN A 169 2.40 -14.11 16.30
CA ASN A 169 2.25 -14.09 14.84
C ASN A 169 1.87 -12.70 14.33
N TYR A 170 2.63 -12.23 13.34
CA TYR A 170 2.33 -11.06 12.55
C TYR A 170 2.10 -11.47 11.11
N SER A 171 1.22 -10.76 10.43
CA SER A 171 0.98 -10.96 9.00
C SER A 171 1.12 -9.67 8.23
N VAL A 172 1.76 -9.76 7.07
CA VAL A 172 1.84 -8.69 6.08
C VAL A 172 0.89 -9.01 4.94
N THR A 173 -0.08 -8.14 4.72
CA THR A 173 -1.02 -8.22 3.59
C THR A 173 -0.55 -7.28 2.49
N LEU A 174 -0.28 -7.85 1.31
CA LEU A 174 0.05 -7.12 0.10
C LEU A 174 -1.19 -7.04 -0.78
N GLN A 175 -1.50 -5.85 -1.27
CA GLN A 175 -2.61 -5.59 -2.15
C GLN A 175 -2.13 -4.78 -3.35
N LEU A 176 -2.37 -5.33 -4.54
CA LEU A 176 -2.23 -4.61 -5.80
C LEU A 176 -3.62 -4.25 -6.30
N SER A 177 -3.79 -3.02 -6.80
CA SER A 177 -5.04 -2.59 -7.42
C SER A 177 -4.82 -1.71 -8.64
N SER A 178 -5.66 -1.92 -9.65
CA SER A 178 -5.65 -1.18 -10.91
C SER A 178 -7.03 -1.23 -11.54
N GLN A 179 -7.56 -0.11 -12.02
CA GLN A 179 -8.84 -0.05 -12.75
C GLN A 179 -10.00 -0.77 -12.02
N GLY A 180 -10.09 -0.60 -10.70
CA GLY A 180 -11.14 -1.23 -9.87
C GLY A 180 -10.94 -2.71 -9.56
N LYS A 181 -9.96 -3.38 -10.19
CA LYS A 181 -9.59 -4.77 -9.86
C LYS A 181 -8.51 -4.78 -8.79
N SER A 182 -8.56 -5.75 -7.89
CA SER A 182 -7.54 -5.92 -6.85
C SER A 182 -7.16 -7.38 -6.67
N THR A 183 -5.87 -7.63 -6.45
CA THR A 183 -5.35 -8.94 -6.07
C THR A 183 -4.54 -8.81 -4.78
N ARG A 184 -4.56 -9.86 -3.97
CA ARG A 184 -3.93 -9.85 -2.64
C ARG A 184 -3.03 -11.05 -2.42
N ALA A 185 -2.03 -10.89 -1.57
CA ALA A 185 -1.24 -11.97 -1.01
C ALA A 185 -1.01 -11.70 0.49
N ARG A 186 -0.92 -12.74 1.30
CA ARG A 186 -0.65 -12.64 2.73
C ARG A 186 0.58 -13.48 3.07
N ARG A 187 1.48 -12.92 3.87
CA ARG A 187 2.65 -13.63 4.43
C ARG A 187 2.69 -13.40 5.93
N SER A 188 3.26 -14.35 6.66
CA SER A 188 3.34 -14.28 8.11
C SER A 188 4.75 -14.53 8.60
N PHE A 189 5.05 -13.96 9.76
CA PHE A 189 6.25 -14.25 10.55
C PHE A 189 5.89 -14.23 12.04
N THR A 190 6.75 -14.84 12.84
CA THR A 190 6.60 -14.91 14.29
C THR A 190 7.68 -14.05 14.94
N VAL A 191 7.26 -13.16 15.84
CA VAL A 191 8.16 -12.43 16.71
C VAL A 191 8.43 -13.30 17.94
N LEU A 192 9.70 -13.66 18.13
CA LEU A 192 10.18 -14.44 19.27
C LEU A 192 10.39 -13.53 20.48
N HIS A 193 10.57 -14.16 21.65
CA HIS A 193 10.81 -13.49 22.92
C HIS A 193 12.24 -13.02 23.08
#